data_AF-M9RQT8-F1
#
_entry.id   AF-M9RQT8-F1
#
_cell.length_a   1.000
_cell.length_b   1.000
_cell.length_c   1.000
_cell.angle_alpha   90.00
_cell.angle_beta   90.00
_cell.angle_gamma   90.00
#
_symmetry.space_group_name_H-M   'P 1'
#
loop_
_entity.id
_entity.type
_entity.pdbx_description
1 polymer ?
#
loop_
_entity_poly.entity_id
_entity_poly.type
_entity_poly.pdbx_seq_one_letter_code
_entity_poly.pdbx_strand_id
1 'polypeptide(L)'
;MLRVAKGKGVYRNLIAADVTEPLGLTGYRGIVSAGTFTLGHVGPEGILPLLEIAEKGCLFVISVNAQHYQSVEFEVLFAKIDPQIVDLTFEDVRTYSDKADLSHRYDIARLVQFKKA
;
A
#
# COMPACT_ATOMS: atom_id res chain seq x y z
N MET A 1 -10.70 7.03 11.02
CA MET A 1 -10.59 7.48 9.61
C MET A 1 -11.85 7.28 8.77
N LEU A 2 -12.56 6.13 8.83
CA LEU A 2 -13.74 5.89 7.97
C LEU A 2 -14.87 6.92 8.10
N ARG A 3 -15.09 7.49 9.30
CA ARG A 3 -16.08 8.57 9.49
C ARG A 3 -15.75 9.81 8.65
N VAL A 4 -14.46 10.19 8.58
CA VAL A 4 -13.97 11.30 7.75
C VAL A 4 -14.15 10.96 6.27
N ALA A 5 -13.81 9.73 5.86
CA ALA A 5 -14.01 9.26 4.49
C ALA A 5 -15.49 9.30 4.07
N LYS A 6 -16.41 8.87 4.96
CA LYS A 6 -17.87 8.95 4.73
C LYS A 6 -18.34 10.38 4.46
N GLY A 7 -17.81 11.35 5.20
CA GLY A 7 -18.13 12.76 5.01
C GLY A 7 -17.76 13.30 3.61
N LYS A 8 -16.82 12.67 2.89
CA LYS A 8 -16.43 13.09 1.54
C LYS A 8 -17.44 12.70 0.46
N GLY A 9 -18.28 11.70 0.70
CA GLY A 9 -19.32 11.27 -0.26
C GLY A 9 -18.82 10.69 -1.60
N VAL A 10 -17.52 10.44 -1.75
CA VAL A 10 -16.91 9.94 -3.01
C VAL A 10 -16.65 8.43 -3.02
N TYR A 11 -16.72 7.77 -1.85
CA TYR A 11 -16.47 6.34 -1.74
C TYR A 11 -17.77 5.56 -1.89
N ARG A 12 -17.78 4.58 -2.82
CA ARG A 12 -18.91 3.67 -3.00
C ARG A 12 -19.18 2.83 -1.75
N ASN A 13 -18.11 2.25 -1.18
CA ASN A 13 -18.16 1.40 0.00
C ASN A 13 -17.08 1.85 1.01
N LEU A 14 -17.36 1.67 2.29
CA LEU A 14 -16.42 1.88 3.39
C LEU A 14 -16.40 0.63 4.26
N ILE A 15 -15.25 0.00 4.36
CA ILE A 15 -15.09 -1.30 5.01
C ILE A 15 -14.12 -1.13 6.17
N ALA A 16 -14.53 -1.55 7.36
CA ALA A 16 -13.65 -1.68 8.51
C ALA A 16 -13.17 -3.13 8.56
N ALA A 17 -11.88 -3.35 8.30
CA ALA A 17 -11.27 -4.66 8.30
C ALA A 17 -9.81 -4.56 8.79
N ASP A 18 -9.29 -5.67 9.27
CA ASP A 18 -7.85 -5.85 9.43
C ASP A 18 -7.26 -6.23 8.07
N VAL A 19 -6.24 -5.49 7.62
CA VAL A 19 -5.62 -5.70 6.31
C VAL A 19 -4.63 -6.87 6.31
N THR A 20 -4.29 -7.40 7.49
CA THR A 20 -3.46 -8.61 7.61
C THR A 20 -4.28 -9.89 7.61
N GLU A 21 -5.61 -9.79 7.63
CA GLU A 21 -6.55 -10.91 7.63
C GLU A 21 -7.30 -11.04 6.29
N PRO A 22 -7.88 -12.22 5.98
CA PRO A 22 -8.70 -12.40 4.79
C PRO A 22 -9.88 -11.43 4.75
N LEU A 23 -10.00 -10.66 3.65
CA LEU A 23 -10.99 -9.60 3.52
C LEU A 23 -12.36 -10.09 3.02
N GLY A 24 -12.43 -11.28 2.41
CA GLY A 24 -13.67 -11.82 1.85
C GLY A 24 -14.23 -11.00 0.68
N LEU A 25 -13.36 -10.29 -0.06
CA LEU A 25 -13.72 -9.47 -1.22
C LEU A 25 -13.10 -10.04 -2.50
N THR A 26 -13.57 -9.60 -3.67
CA THR A 26 -13.01 -9.99 -4.96
C THR A 26 -13.34 -8.95 -6.04
N GLY A 27 -12.72 -9.08 -7.22
CA GLY A 27 -13.08 -8.31 -8.40
C GLY A 27 -12.35 -6.97 -8.55
N TYR A 28 -11.25 -6.75 -7.82
CA TYR A 28 -10.48 -5.50 -7.92
C TYR A 28 -9.46 -5.55 -9.06
N ARG A 29 -9.44 -4.49 -9.88
CA ARG A 29 -8.45 -4.27 -10.96
C ARG A 29 -7.48 -3.13 -10.66
N GLY A 30 -7.64 -2.47 -9.52
CA GLY A 30 -6.76 -1.42 -9.04
C GLY A 30 -6.77 -1.38 -7.52
N ILE A 31 -5.59 -1.35 -6.92
CA ILE A 31 -5.38 -1.24 -5.48
C ILE A 31 -4.39 -0.11 -5.22
N VAL A 32 -4.81 0.85 -4.40
CA VAL A 32 -3.99 2.00 -4.02
C VAL A 32 -3.93 2.07 -2.51
N SER A 33 -2.73 2.25 -1.96
CA SER A 33 -2.52 2.51 -0.54
C SER A 33 -1.68 3.76 -0.37
N ALA A 34 -2.23 4.73 0.37
CA ALA A 34 -1.57 5.95 0.77
C ALA A 34 -1.76 6.12 2.29
N GLY A 35 -0.71 5.84 3.08
CA GLY A 35 -0.72 6.03 4.53
C GLY A 35 -0.81 4.77 5.42
N THR A 36 -1.12 3.59 4.88
CA THR A 36 -1.18 2.36 5.71
C THR A 36 0.22 1.89 6.11
N PHE A 37 1.16 1.86 5.16
CA PHE A 37 2.52 1.35 5.36
C PHE A 37 3.53 2.47 5.69
N THR A 38 3.08 3.57 6.30
CA THR A 38 3.92 4.77 6.51
C THR A 38 4.48 4.93 7.91
N LEU A 39 3.89 4.28 8.92
CA LEU A 39 4.32 4.39 10.33
C LEU A 39 4.82 3.07 10.92
N GLY A 40 4.95 2.02 10.09
CA GLY A 40 5.46 0.72 10.52
C GLY A 40 4.49 -0.12 11.39
N HIS A 41 3.23 0.29 11.53
CA HIS A 41 2.22 -0.47 12.28
C HIS A 41 1.59 -1.63 11.50
N VAL A 42 1.74 -1.63 10.17
CA VAL A 42 1.43 -2.77 9.29
C VAL A 42 2.69 -3.12 8.53
N GLY A 43 3.10 -4.37 8.60
CA GLY A 43 4.25 -4.89 7.87
C GLY A 43 3.89 -5.40 6.47
N PRO A 44 4.85 -6.02 5.77
CA PRO A 44 4.66 -6.58 4.43
C PRO A 44 3.54 -7.63 4.35
N GLU A 45 3.21 -8.32 5.43
CA GLU A 45 2.12 -9.30 5.49
C GLU A 45 0.77 -8.73 5.04
N GLY A 46 0.52 -7.43 5.24
CA GLY A 46 -0.69 -6.77 4.77
C GLY A 46 -0.86 -6.71 3.25
N ILE A 47 0.19 -7.03 2.47
CA ILE A 47 0.11 -7.13 1.01
C ILE A 47 -0.59 -8.42 0.57
N LEU A 48 -0.49 -9.51 1.34
CA LEU A 48 -0.99 -10.82 0.91
C LEU A 48 -2.51 -10.86 0.78
N PRO A 49 -3.32 -10.38 1.75
CA PRO A 49 -4.77 -10.33 1.59
C PRO A 49 -5.21 -9.37 0.46
N LEU A 50 -4.45 -8.31 0.22
CA LEU A 50 -4.70 -7.40 -0.92
C LEU A 50 -4.44 -8.10 -2.27
N LEU A 51 -3.41 -8.94 -2.34
CA LEU A 51 -3.13 -9.76 -3.52
C LEU A 51 -4.23 -10.80 -3.77
N GLU A 52 -4.83 -11.34 -2.71
CA GLU A 52 -5.93 -12.31 -2.80
C GLU A 52 -7.16 -11.73 -3.48
N ILE A 53 -7.59 -10.52 -3.10
CA ILE A 53 -8.81 -9.88 -3.63
C ILE A 53 -8.65 -9.32 -5.06
N ALA A 54 -7.41 -9.25 -5.56
CA ALA A 54 -7.07 -8.69 -6.85
C ALA A 54 -7.33 -9.67 -8.01
N GLU A 55 -7.86 -9.18 -9.13
CA GLU A 55 -7.91 -9.92 -10.38
C GLU A 55 -6.54 -9.96 -11.08
N LYS A 56 -6.35 -10.93 -11.98
CA LYS A 56 -5.20 -10.94 -12.90
C LYS A 56 -5.11 -9.60 -13.66
N GLY A 57 -3.92 -9.03 -13.73
CA GLY A 57 -3.66 -7.73 -14.33
C GLY A 57 -4.03 -6.53 -13.46
N CYS A 58 -4.50 -6.74 -12.22
CA CYS A 58 -4.77 -5.66 -11.27
C CYS A 58 -3.51 -4.84 -11.00
N LEU A 59 -3.60 -3.51 -11.15
CA LEU A 59 -2.51 -2.59 -10.85
C LEU A 59 -2.46 -2.25 -9.36
N PHE A 60 -1.30 -2.42 -8.76
CA PHE A 60 -1.00 -1.99 -7.40
C PHE A 60 -0.13 -0.73 -7.42
N VAL A 61 -0.48 0.24 -6.59
CA VAL A 61 0.35 1.42 -6.28
C VAL A 61 0.32 1.65 -4.77
N ILE A 62 1.41 1.31 -4.09
CA ILE A 62 1.47 1.28 -2.62
C ILE A 62 2.58 2.20 -2.15
N SER A 63 2.24 3.24 -1.38
CA SER A 63 3.26 4.04 -0.70
C SER A 63 3.71 3.33 0.58
N VAL A 64 5.00 3.05 0.69
CA VAL A 64 5.66 2.57 1.92
C VAL A 64 6.65 3.65 2.37
N ASN A 65 6.72 3.97 3.66
CA ASN A 65 7.80 4.86 4.12
C ASN A 65 9.16 4.18 3.84
N ALA A 66 10.10 4.89 3.22
CA ALA A 66 11.35 4.30 2.74
C ALA A 66 12.23 3.71 3.87
N GLN A 67 12.19 4.30 5.08
CA GLN A 67 12.89 3.75 6.24
C GLN A 67 12.24 2.44 6.70
N HIS A 68 10.91 2.40 6.73
CA HIS A 68 10.18 1.18 7.08
C HIS A 68 10.31 0.09 6.03
N TYR A 69 10.35 0.44 4.74
CA TYR A 69 10.59 -0.51 3.66
C TYR A 69 11.84 -1.36 3.93
N GLN A 70 12.91 -0.71 4.39
CA GLN A 70 14.18 -1.36 4.73
C GLN A 70 14.11 -2.09 6.08
N SER A 71 13.52 -1.46 7.11
CA SER A 71 13.57 -2.00 8.47
C SER A 71 12.68 -3.23 8.70
N VAL A 72 11.65 -3.43 7.89
CA VAL A 72 10.73 -4.59 8.00
C VAL A 72 10.75 -5.48 6.76
N GLU A 73 11.85 -5.47 6.01
CA GLU A 73 12.18 -6.47 4.98
C GLU A 73 11.11 -6.66 3.89
N PHE A 74 10.52 -5.56 3.39
CA PHE A 74 9.56 -5.63 2.27
C PHE A 74 10.14 -6.33 1.04
N GLU A 75 11.45 -6.20 0.83
CA GLU A 75 12.18 -6.89 -0.25
C GLU A 75 12.04 -8.41 -0.17
N VAL A 76 12.06 -9.00 1.04
CA VAL A 76 11.89 -10.45 1.24
C VAL A 76 10.49 -10.90 0.81
N LEU A 77 9.48 -10.11 1.15
CA LEU A 77 8.11 -10.38 0.68
C LEU A 77 8.04 -10.32 -0.83
N PHE A 78 8.53 -9.24 -1.46
CA PHE A 78 8.44 -9.08 -2.91
C PHE A 78 9.20 -10.17 -3.66
N ALA A 79 10.36 -10.61 -3.17
CA ALA A 79 11.05 -11.78 -3.71
C ALA A 79 10.22 -13.07 -3.59
N LYS A 80 9.51 -13.27 -2.48
CA LYS A 80 8.63 -14.43 -2.27
C LYS A 80 7.41 -14.43 -3.21
N ILE A 81 6.83 -13.25 -3.49
CA ILE A 81 5.64 -13.14 -4.34
C ILE A 81 5.97 -12.85 -5.81
N ASP A 82 7.24 -12.74 -6.19
CA ASP A 82 7.71 -12.50 -7.56
C ASP A 82 6.99 -13.37 -8.62
N PRO A 83 6.77 -14.70 -8.41
CA PRO A 83 6.05 -15.53 -9.38
C PRO A 83 4.56 -15.16 -9.59
N GLN A 84 4.00 -14.32 -8.72
CA GLN A 84 2.59 -13.91 -8.73
C GLN A 84 2.40 -12.47 -9.25
N ILE A 85 3.49 -11.77 -9.56
CA ILE A 85 3.46 -10.36 -9.97
C ILE A 85 4.32 -10.13 -11.21
N VAL A 86 4.05 -9.02 -11.91
CA VAL A 86 4.83 -8.57 -13.07
C VAL A 86 5.01 -7.06 -13.02
N ASP A 87 5.97 -6.53 -13.78
CA ASP A 87 6.26 -5.10 -13.89
C ASP A 87 6.57 -4.42 -12.53
N LEU A 88 7.23 -5.13 -11.61
CA LEU A 88 7.61 -4.56 -10.30
C LEU A 88 8.60 -3.41 -10.48
N THR A 89 8.20 -2.23 -10.01
CA THR A 89 9.00 -1.00 -10.07
C THR A 89 8.87 -0.21 -8.77
N PHE A 90 9.84 0.68 -8.55
CA PHE A 90 9.94 1.51 -7.36
C PHE A 90 10.20 2.96 -7.76
N GLU A 91 9.50 3.89 -7.12
CA GLU A 91 9.73 5.33 -7.27
C GLU A 91 9.73 5.99 -5.88
N ASP A 92 10.79 6.72 -5.55
CA ASP A 92 10.89 7.42 -4.28
C ASP A 92 10.43 8.88 -4.44
N VAL A 93 9.46 9.30 -3.62
CA VAL A 93 8.88 10.65 -3.64
C VAL A 93 8.85 11.25 -2.24
N ARG A 94 8.85 12.60 -2.13
CA ARG A 94 8.59 13.25 -0.84
C ARG A 94 7.14 13.01 -0.41
N THR A 95 6.95 12.56 0.82
CA THR A 95 5.61 12.36 1.40
C THR A 95 4.90 13.68 1.61
N TYR A 96 5.65 14.71 2.03
CA TYR A 96 5.11 16.01 2.37
C TYR A 96 5.70 17.13 1.52
N SER A 97 4.89 18.19 1.38
CA SER A 97 5.36 19.44 0.79
C SER A 97 6.23 20.24 1.76
N ASP A 98 6.79 21.33 1.26
CA ASP A 98 7.58 22.29 2.02
C ASP A 98 6.83 23.03 3.14
N LYS A 99 5.54 22.74 3.35
CA LYS A 99 4.73 23.25 4.46
C LYS A 99 4.78 22.37 5.72
N ALA A 100 5.38 21.19 5.66
CA ALA A 100 5.46 20.29 6.81
C ALA A 100 6.56 20.68 7.81
N ASP A 101 6.39 20.22 9.04
CA ASP A 101 7.38 20.37 10.11
C ASP A 101 8.71 19.72 9.72
N LEU A 102 9.83 20.31 10.16
CA LEU A 102 11.17 19.86 9.78
C LEU A 102 11.45 18.39 10.11
N SER A 103 10.80 17.84 11.15
CA SER A 103 10.94 16.43 11.53
C SER A 103 10.38 15.45 10.50
N HIS A 104 9.46 15.89 9.64
CA HIS A 104 8.78 15.04 8.64
C HIS A 104 8.93 15.54 7.21
N ARG A 105 9.37 16.78 7.00
CA ARG A 105 9.44 17.45 5.69
C ARG A 105 10.21 16.67 4.62
N TYR A 106 11.18 15.87 5.04
CA TYR A 106 12.02 15.08 4.16
C TYR A 106 11.72 13.58 4.22
N ASP A 107 10.59 13.18 4.83
CA ASP A 107 10.14 11.79 4.82
C ASP A 107 9.88 11.34 3.38
N ILE A 108 10.51 10.25 2.99
CA ILE A 108 10.39 9.66 1.66
C ILE A 108 9.40 8.51 1.69
N ALA A 109 8.47 8.52 0.74
CA ALA A 109 7.63 7.38 0.42
C ALA A 109 8.19 6.68 -0.81
N ARG A 110 8.46 5.38 -0.67
CA ARG A 110 8.73 4.47 -1.77
C ARG A 110 7.40 3.97 -2.33
N LEU A 111 7.08 4.39 -3.55
CA LEU A 111 5.95 3.88 -4.32
C LEU A 111 6.35 2.54 -4.91
N VAL A 112 5.72 1.48 -4.42
CA VAL A 112 5.85 0.13 -4.98
C VAL A 112 4.72 -0.09 -5.99
N GLN A 113 5.09 -0.42 -7.21
CA GLN A 113 4.17 -0.52 -8.33
C GLN A 113 4.36 -1.87 -9.02
N PHE A 114 3.28 -2.62 -9.22
CA PHE A 114 3.31 -3.90 -9.93
C PHE A 114 1.91 -4.28 -10.41
N LYS A 115 1.81 -5.32 -11.24
CA LYS A 115 0.53 -5.96 -11.57
C LYS A 115 0.50 -7.39 -11.06
N LYS A 116 -0.68 -7.88 -10.70
CA LYS A 116 -0.89 -9.32 -10.44
C LYS A 116 -0.78 -10.09 -11.76
N ALA A 117 -0.02 -11.19 -11.77
CA ALA A 117 0.22 -12.04 -12.93
C ALA A 117 -1.01 -12.85 -13.39
#